data_AF-A0A9J9BAX6-F1
#
_entry.id   AF-A0A9J9BAX6-F1
#
_cell.length_a   1.000
_cell.length_b   1.000
_cell.length_c   1.000
_cell.angle_alpha   90.00
_cell.angle_beta   90.00
_cell.angle_gamma   90.00
#
_symmetry.space_group_name_H-M   'P 1'
#
loop_
_entity.id
_entity.type
_entity.pdbx_description
1 polymer ?
#
loop_
_entity_poly.entity_id
_entity_poly.type
_entity_poly.pdbx_seq_one_letter_code
_entity_poly.pdbx_strand_id
1 'polypeptide(L)'
;MFDLSWLELSFVAALALIVIGPKDLPKLFSMMSHVMNKSKRMLNDVKGSVKQLENEINISQGQQSDHWKEYLPEEIQHLPDDFTPGSMSAEDHRLRRQAHHAAKVAAQAKQQQDSELGGTDIISAAKVQTIKSATQNKKEQA
;
A
#
# COMPACT_ATOMS: atom_id res chain seq x y z
N MET A 1 21.42 -10.58 -28.86
CA MET A 1 22.60 -9.68 -29.20
C MET A 1 22.14 -8.55 -30.11
N PHE A 2 21.13 -7.75 -29.56
CA PHE A 2 20.58 -6.64 -30.38
C PHE A 2 21.30 -5.34 -30.02
N ASP A 3 22.45 -5.19 -30.49
CA ASP A 3 23.22 -3.91 -30.46
C ASP A 3 22.60 -2.88 -31.40
N LEU A 4 21.24 -2.60 -31.28
CA LEU A 4 20.56 -1.60 -32.13
C LEU A 4 20.86 -0.20 -31.60
N SER A 5 21.85 0.33 -32.08
CA SER A 5 22.26 1.73 -31.87
C SER A 5 21.27 2.72 -32.53
N TRP A 6 21.19 3.82 -31.85
CA TRP A 6 20.28 4.90 -32.30
C TRP A 6 20.41 5.13 -33.81
N LEU A 7 21.65 4.85 -34.29
CA LEU A 7 21.82 5.08 -35.75
C LEU A 7 21.17 3.95 -36.56
N GLU A 8 21.25 2.72 -36.13
CA GLU A 8 20.59 1.61 -36.86
C GLU A 8 19.07 1.72 -36.79
N LEU A 9 18.55 2.29 -35.58
CA LEU A 9 17.09 2.50 -35.53
C LEU A 9 16.66 3.60 -36.52
N SER A 10 17.49 4.65 -36.61
CA SER A 10 17.17 5.72 -37.57
C SER A 10 17.25 5.21 -39.01
N PHE A 11 18.23 4.36 -39.23
CA PHE A 11 18.36 3.80 -40.59
C PHE A 11 17.13 2.97 -40.95
N VAL A 12 16.67 2.18 -40.08
CA VAL A 12 15.47 1.36 -40.41
C VAL A 12 14.25 2.28 -40.52
N ALA A 13 14.18 3.28 -39.64
CA ALA A 13 13.06 4.25 -39.76
C ALA A 13 13.06 4.92 -41.14
N ALA A 14 14.21 5.35 -41.58
CA ALA A 14 14.28 5.95 -42.92
C ALA A 14 13.85 4.95 -44.01
N LEU A 15 14.34 3.68 -43.84
CA LEU A 15 13.92 2.67 -44.85
C LEU A 15 12.42 2.44 -44.81
N ALA A 16 11.94 2.45 -43.69
CA ALA A 16 10.48 2.22 -43.55
C ALA A 16 9.71 3.36 -44.24
N LEU A 17 10.24 4.57 -44.15
CA LEU A 17 9.54 5.69 -44.83
C LEU A 17 9.61 5.53 -46.35
N ILE A 18 10.77 5.02 -46.75
CA ILE A 18 10.93 4.91 -48.22
C ILE A 18 10.07 3.75 -48.74
N VAL A 19 10.04 2.70 -48.15
CA VAL A 19 9.39 1.47 -48.65
C VAL A 19 7.87 1.60 -48.47
N ILE A 20 7.49 1.93 -47.39
CA ILE A 20 6.04 2.03 -47.05
C ILE A 20 5.51 3.42 -47.41
N GLY A 21 6.51 4.42 -47.34
CA GLY A 21 6.07 5.81 -47.65
C GLY A 21 5.77 6.58 -46.34
N PRO A 22 6.03 7.86 -46.33
CA PRO A 22 5.91 8.69 -45.12
C PRO A 22 4.45 8.92 -44.73
N LYS A 23 3.56 8.72 -45.55
CA LYS A 23 2.14 8.97 -45.22
C LYS A 23 1.46 7.67 -44.78
N ASP A 24 2.05 6.60 -45.08
CA ASP A 24 1.37 5.32 -44.81
C ASP A 24 1.90 4.68 -43.52
N LEU A 25 3.07 5.19 -42.99
CA LEU A 25 3.62 4.65 -41.74
C LEU A 25 2.80 5.11 -40.53
N PRO A 26 2.39 6.32 -40.59
CA PRO A 26 1.59 6.77 -39.42
C PRO A 26 0.19 6.12 -39.42
N LYS A 27 -0.28 5.95 -40.59
CA LYS A 27 -1.59 5.26 -40.68
C LYS A 27 -1.49 3.80 -40.20
N LEU A 28 -0.36 3.10 -40.43
CA LEU A 28 -0.15 1.70 -39.98
C LEU A 28 0.07 1.66 -38.47
N PHE A 29 0.74 2.66 -37.92
CA PHE A 29 0.92 2.70 -36.45
C PHE A 29 -0.44 2.89 -35.76
N SER A 30 -1.16 3.76 -36.38
CA SER A 30 -2.49 4.01 -35.79
C SER A 30 -3.36 2.75 -35.83
N MET A 31 -3.20 1.94 -36.80
CA MET A 31 -3.97 0.69 -36.89
C MET A 31 -3.46 -0.36 -35.89
N MET A 32 -2.20 -0.37 -35.72
CA MET A 32 -1.60 -1.33 -34.77
C MET A 32 -1.82 -0.87 -33.32
N SER A 33 -1.99 0.43 -33.24
CA SER A 33 -2.15 0.90 -31.85
C SER A 33 -3.60 0.66 -31.39
N HIS A 34 -4.47 0.75 -32.25
CA HIS A 34 -5.88 0.50 -31.87
C HIS A 34 -6.06 -0.93 -31.36
N VAL A 35 -5.26 -1.75 -31.95
CA VAL A 35 -5.34 -3.16 -31.49
C VAL A 35 -4.60 -3.31 -30.16
N MET A 36 -3.49 -2.70 -30.05
CA MET A 36 -2.77 -2.71 -28.77
C MET A 36 -3.59 -2.01 -27.68
N ASN A 37 -4.22 -0.98 -28.02
CA ASN A 37 -5.09 -0.27 -27.06
C ASN A 37 -6.25 -1.14 -26.57
N LYS A 38 -6.79 -1.85 -27.44
CA LYS A 38 -7.85 -2.79 -27.06
C LYS A 38 -7.31 -3.93 -26.19
N SER A 39 -6.15 -4.30 -26.49
CA SER A 39 -5.53 -5.35 -25.65
C SER A 39 -5.20 -4.80 -24.26
N LYS A 40 -4.71 -3.53 -24.22
CA LYS A 40 -4.45 -2.91 -22.91
C LYS A 40 -5.73 -2.84 -22.06
N ARG A 41 -6.87 -2.49 -22.71
CA ARG A 41 -8.16 -2.40 -21.99
C ARG A 41 -8.62 -3.78 -21.51
N MET A 42 -8.30 -4.77 -22.29
CA MET A 42 -8.66 -6.14 -21.91
C MET A 42 -7.79 -6.62 -20.73
N LEU A 43 -6.52 -6.18 -20.77
CA LEU A 43 -5.63 -6.52 -19.65
C LEU A 43 -6.09 -5.80 -18.37
N ASN A 44 -6.57 -4.52 -18.50
CA ASN A 44 -7.09 -3.79 -17.33
C ASN A 44 -8.34 -4.46 -16.75
N ASP A 45 -9.16 -5.08 -17.59
CA ASP A 45 -10.34 -5.81 -17.11
C ASP A 45 -9.96 -7.10 -16.39
N VAL A 46 -8.80 -7.70 -16.85
CA VAL A 46 -8.30 -8.92 -16.19
C VAL A 46 -7.60 -8.56 -14.88
N LYS A 47 -6.83 -7.41 -14.96
CA LYS A 47 -6.20 -6.95 -13.71
C LYS A 47 -7.27 -6.66 -12.66
N GLY A 48 -8.46 -6.08 -13.07
CA GLY A 48 -9.59 -5.82 -12.17
C GLY A 48 -10.21 -7.11 -11.61
N SER A 49 -10.27 -8.12 -12.42
CA SER A 49 -10.87 -9.40 -11.97
C SER A 49 -9.87 -10.21 -11.13
N VAL A 50 -8.59 -10.11 -11.55
CA VAL A 50 -7.52 -10.78 -10.77
C VAL A 50 -7.39 -10.08 -9.41
N LYS A 51 -7.43 -8.74 -9.33
CA LYS A 51 -7.43 -7.98 -8.07
C LYS A 51 -8.60 -8.38 -7.17
N GLN A 52 -9.73 -8.70 -7.73
CA GLN A 52 -10.90 -9.18 -6.95
C GLN A 52 -10.69 -10.62 -6.46
N LEU A 53 -10.02 -11.41 -7.30
CA LEU A 53 -9.70 -12.79 -6.91
C LEU A 53 -8.60 -12.80 -5.84
N GLU A 54 -7.62 -11.91 -6.12
CA GLU A 54 -6.56 -11.75 -5.11
C GLU A 54 -7.18 -11.29 -3.77
N ASN A 55 -8.08 -10.31 -3.79
CA ASN A 55 -8.76 -9.84 -2.58
C ASN A 55 -9.60 -10.95 -1.92
N GLU A 56 -10.10 -11.91 -2.71
CA GLU A 56 -10.91 -13.03 -2.17
C GLU A 56 -10.02 -14.18 -1.70
N ILE A 57 -8.87 -14.43 -2.38
CA ILE A 57 -7.85 -15.40 -1.92
C ILE A 57 -7.10 -14.79 -0.73
N ASN A 58 -7.10 -13.51 -0.56
CA ASN A 58 -6.53 -12.86 0.63
C ASN A 58 -7.52 -12.90 1.81
N ILE A 59 -8.94 -13.09 1.59
CA ILE A 59 -9.96 -13.22 2.66
C ILE A 59 -10.12 -14.68 3.04
N SER A 60 -9.48 -15.79 2.47
CA SER A 60 -9.27 -17.14 3.04
C SER A 60 -7.81 -17.32 3.46
N GLN A 61 -7.01 -16.09 3.37
CA GLN A 61 -5.74 -15.81 4.08
C GLN A 61 -5.74 -14.36 4.59
N GLY A 62 -6.85 -13.86 5.52
CA GLY A 62 -6.91 -12.79 6.53
C GLY A 62 -6.62 -11.41 5.92
N GLN A 63 -7.69 -10.57 5.47
CA GLN A 63 -8.48 -9.41 5.95
C GLN A 63 -8.05 -8.15 5.18
N GLN A 64 -9.00 -7.40 4.24
CA GLN A 64 -8.68 -6.02 3.80
C GLN A 64 -9.98 -5.26 3.54
N SER A 65 -10.86 -4.72 4.65
CA SER A 65 -11.76 -3.54 4.59
C SER A 65 -10.97 -2.26 4.93
N ASP A 66 -10.65 -1.40 3.84
CA ASP A 66 -10.61 0.06 3.66
C ASP A 66 -10.70 0.81 5.00
N HIS A 67 -10.26 0.26 6.15
CA HIS A 67 -9.19 0.93 6.93
C HIS A 67 -7.82 0.81 6.24
N TRP A 68 -8.04 0.74 4.89
CA TRP A 68 -6.68 0.33 4.44
C TRP A 68 -5.71 1.50 4.60
N LYS A 69 -6.44 2.77 4.64
CA LYS A 69 -5.59 3.94 4.84
C LYS A 69 -5.23 4.11 6.32
N GLU A 70 -6.11 3.54 7.23
CA GLU A 70 -5.87 3.51 8.69
C GLU A 70 -4.93 2.37 9.08
N TYR A 71 -4.67 1.39 8.20
CA TYR A 71 -3.73 0.27 8.41
C TYR A 71 -2.45 0.51 7.60
N LEU A 72 -2.46 1.66 6.81
CA LEU A 72 -1.25 1.99 6.06
C LEU A 72 -0.21 2.63 7.01
N PRO A 73 0.97 2.07 7.14
CA PRO A 73 2.02 2.65 7.98
C PRO A 73 2.03 4.18 7.91
N GLU A 74 1.80 4.77 9.02
CA GLU A 74 1.76 6.25 9.14
C GLU A 74 2.60 6.92 8.05
N GLU A 75 3.19 6.17 7.22
CA GLU A 75 4.09 6.70 6.17
C GLU A 75 3.35 6.93 4.85
N ILE A 76 2.27 6.38 4.75
CA ILE A 76 1.58 6.43 3.45
C ILE A 76 0.33 7.32 3.59
N GLN A 77 0.24 7.71 4.82
CA GLN A 77 -1.00 8.49 5.07
C GLN A 77 -0.73 9.97 4.80
N HIS A 78 0.57 10.26 4.57
CA HIS A 78 0.84 11.71 4.35
C HIS A 78 1.45 11.90 2.96
N LEU A 79 1.08 11.08 2.16
CA LEU A 79 1.67 11.35 0.82
C LEU A 79 0.72 12.25 0.02
N PRO A 80 1.27 13.26 -0.79
CA PRO A 80 0.51 14.23 -1.59
C PRO A 80 -0.30 13.54 -2.70
N ASP A 81 -1.40 13.99 -2.90
CA ASP A 81 -2.40 13.35 -3.79
C ASP A 81 -1.83 13.18 -5.21
N ASP A 82 -0.62 13.78 -5.48
CA ASP A 82 -0.07 13.63 -6.85
C ASP A 82 1.11 12.66 -6.86
N PHE A 83 1.07 11.63 -6.09
CA PHE A 83 2.21 10.69 -6.00
C PHE A 83 2.09 9.64 -7.11
N THR A 84 3.04 9.57 -8.08
CA THR A 84 3.23 8.53 -9.12
C THR A 84 4.46 7.68 -8.77
N PRO A 85 4.22 6.39 -8.36
CA PRO A 85 5.34 5.51 -7.99
C PRO A 85 6.53 5.66 -8.97
N GLY A 86 7.71 6.26 -8.47
CA GLY A 86 8.96 6.38 -9.28
C GLY A 86 9.31 7.84 -9.57
N SER A 87 8.46 8.73 -9.03
CA SER A 87 8.54 10.15 -9.46
C SER A 87 9.28 10.98 -8.40
N MET A 88 9.78 10.30 -7.13
CA MET A 88 10.48 11.09 -6.10
C MET A 88 11.99 10.79 -6.18
N SER A 89 13.00 11.97 -6.05
CA SER A 89 14.47 11.91 -6.14
C SER A 89 15.06 11.26 -4.86
N ALA A 90 16.06 10.52 -4.95
CA ALA A 90 16.78 9.75 -3.90
C ALA A 90 17.03 10.61 -2.66
N GLU A 91 17.26 11.80 -2.81
CA GLU A 91 17.51 12.70 -1.66
C GLU A 91 16.24 12.96 -0.86
N ASP A 92 15.18 12.96 -1.58
CA ASP A 92 13.86 13.22 -0.95
C ASP A 92 13.35 11.97 -0.21
N HIS A 93 13.97 10.88 -0.66
CA HIS A 93 13.62 9.64 0.07
C HIS A 93 14.36 9.56 1.40
N ARG A 94 15.54 10.08 1.49
CA ARG A 94 16.36 10.01 2.72
C ARG A 94 15.82 10.96 3.80
N LEU A 95 15.33 12.07 3.26
CA LEU A 95 14.80 13.05 4.24
C LEU A 95 13.50 12.54 4.87
N ARG A 96 12.79 11.91 4.14
CA ARG A 96 11.52 11.34 4.64
C ARG A 96 11.76 10.17 5.60
N ARG A 97 12.81 9.42 5.30
CA ARG A 97 13.15 8.29 6.17
C ARG A 97 13.69 8.78 7.53
N GLN A 98 14.37 9.82 7.32
CA GLN A 98 14.95 10.36 8.57
C GLN A 98 13.83 10.93 9.46
N ALA A 99 12.94 11.57 8.92
CA ALA A 99 11.79 12.13 9.66
C ALA A 99 10.91 11.02 10.26
N HIS A 100 10.89 9.95 9.49
CA HIS A 100 10.03 8.86 9.99
C HIS A 100 10.72 8.09 11.12
N HIS A 101 12.03 8.06 11.06
CA HIS A 101 12.76 7.33 12.11
C HIS A 101 12.76 8.15 13.42
N ALA A 102 12.79 9.33 13.33
CA ALA A 102 12.79 10.22 14.52
C ALA A 102 11.40 10.20 15.19
N ALA A 103 10.30 10.13 14.39
CA ALA A 103 8.92 10.09 14.94
C ALA A 103 8.63 8.76 15.64
N LYS A 104 9.24 7.76 15.15
CA LYS A 104 8.97 6.44 15.77
C LYS A 104 9.74 6.29 17.10
N VAL A 105 11.02 6.85 17.15
CA VAL A 105 11.85 6.79 18.38
C VAL A 105 11.21 7.64 19.48
N ALA A 106 10.61 8.69 19.13
CA ALA A 106 9.94 9.56 20.12
C ALA A 106 8.63 8.92 20.62
N ALA A 107 7.94 8.26 19.72
CA ALA A 107 6.68 7.59 20.12
C ALA A 107 6.95 6.40 21.05
N GLN A 108 8.11 5.79 20.82
CA GLN A 108 8.48 4.64 21.67
C GLN A 108 8.91 5.11 23.07
N ALA A 109 9.64 6.21 23.17
CA ALA A 109 10.04 6.77 24.48
C ALA A 109 8.82 7.25 25.28
N LYS A 110 7.76 7.65 24.62
CA LYS A 110 6.52 8.10 25.29
C LYS A 110 5.69 6.91 25.77
N GLN A 111 5.86 5.83 25.10
CA GLN A 111 5.10 4.63 25.50
C GLN A 111 5.74 3.96 26.72
N GLN A 112 7.01 4.12 26.96
CA GLN A 112 7.69 3.54 28.13
C GLN A 112 7.47 4.40 29.38
N GLN A 113 7.17 5.60 29.21
CA GLN A 113 6.92 6.47 30.38
C GLN A 113 5.49 6.33 30.90
N ASP A 114 4.54 5.90 30.03
CA ASP A 114 3.11 5.76 30.42
C ASP A 114 2.87 4.38 31.06
N SER A 115 3.77 3.45 30.99
CA SER A 115 3.60 2.13 31.63
C SER A 115 4.19 2.15 33.04
N GLU A 116 4.74 3.20 33.55
CA GLU A 116 5.25 3.20 34.94
C GLU A 116 4.32 4.02 35.83
N LEU A 117 3.13 4.58 35.44
CA LEU A 117 2.25 5.35 36.33
C LEU A 117 0.90 4.65 36.47
N GLY A 118 0.57 3.37 35.88
CA GLY A 118 -0.78 2.77 35.89
C GLY A 118 -0.78 1.43 36.64
N GLY A 119 0.35 1.03 37.38
CA GLY A 119 0.44 -0.27 38.09
C GLY A 119 0.16 -0.09 39.59
N THR A 120 -0.44 1.02 40.14
CA THR A 120 -0.75 1.01 41.58
C THR A 120 -2.28 1.01 41.79
N ASP A 121 -3.13 0.77 40.60
CA ASP A 121 -4.58 0.92 40.87
C ASP A 121 -5.28 -0.42 40.69
N ILE A 122 -4.58 -1.57 40.37
CA ILE A 122 -5.32 -2.82 40.04
C ILE A 122 -5.19 -3.79 41.24
N ILE A 123 -4.39 -3.44 42.31
CA ILE A 123 -4.38 -4.44 43.41
C ILE A 123 -5.38 -4.00 44.48
N SER A 124 -6.14 -2.80 44.26
CA SER A 124 -7.04 -2.37 45.36
C SER A 124 -8.51 -2.64 44.98
N ALA A 125 -8.78 -3.00 43.65
CA ALA A 125 -10.19 -3.18 43.25
C ALA A 125 -10.53 -4.68 43.18
N ALA A 126 -9.50 -5.56 43.26
CA ALA A 126 -9.78 -7.02 43.24
C ALA A 126 -9.95 -7.56 44.66
N LYS A 127 -9.86 -6.79 45.79
CA LYS A 127 -10.06 -7.30 47.17
C LYS A 127 -11.42 -6.85 47.72
N VAL A 128 -12.27 -6.04 47.01
CA VAL A 128 -13.53 -5.51 47.60
C VAL A 128 -14.72 -6.24 46.96
N GLN A 129 -14.34 -7.14 45.91
CA GLN A 129 -15.46 -7.85 45.27
C GLN A 129 -15.51 -9.31 45.72
N THR A 130 -14.48 -9.72 46.47
CA THR A 130 -14.53 -11.12 46.98
C THR A 130 -15.11 -11.15 48.39
N ILE A 131 -15.62 -10.06 49.05
CA ILE A 131 -16.15 -10.19 50.43
C ILE A 131 -17.66 -9.96 50.40
N LYS A 132 -18.26 -9.56 49.20
CA LYS A 132 -19.71 -9.29 49.18
C LYS A 132 -20.49 -10.52 48.72
N SER A 133 -19.78 -11.58 48.28
CA SER A 133 -20.52 -12.79 47.85
C SER A 133 -20.38 -13.88 48.92
N ALA A 134 -19.73 -13.58 50.07
CA ALA A 134 -19.68 -14.60 51.14
C ALA A 134 -20.63 -14.21 52.27
N THR A 135 -21.52 -13.12 52.11
CA THR A 135 -22.42 -12.83 53.26
C THR A 135 -23.89 -12.98 52.81
N GLN A 136 -24.13 -13.54 51.56
CA GLN A 136 -25.55 -13.67 51.18
C GLN A 136 -25.94 -15.15 51.12
N ASN A 137 -25.00 -16.08 51.48
CA ASN A 137 -25.41 -17.50 51.52
C ASN A 137 -25.57 -17.98 52.98
N LYS A 138 -25.53 -17.05 54.06
CA LYS A 138 -25.75 -17.52 55.44
C LYS A 138 -27.08 -16.98 55.99
N LYS A 139 -28.04 -16.37 55.17
CA LYS A 139 -29.33 -15.95 55.79
C LYS A 139 -30.48 -16.79 55.22
N GLU A 140 -30.14 -17.97 54.51
CA GLU A 140 -31.27 -18.86 54.11
C GLU A 140 -31.13 -20.21 54.80
N GLN A 141 -30.11 -20.25 55.82
CA GLN A 141 -30.17 -21.54 56.55
C GLN A 141 -30.22 -21.27 58.05
N ALA A 142 -30.92 -20.24 58.65
CA ALA A 142 -31.24 -20.34 60.09
C ALA A 142 -32.71 -19.99 60.31
#